data_AF-A0A1D6KTD9-F1
#
_entry.id   AF-A0A1D6KTD9-F1
#
_cell.length_a   1.000
_cell.length_b   1.000
_cell.length_c   1.000
_cell.angle_alpha   90.00
_cell.angle_beta   90.00
_cell.angle_gamma   90.00
#
_symmetry.space_group_name_H-M   'P 1'
#
loop_
_entity.id
_entity.type
_entity.pdbx_description
1 polymer ?
#
loop_
_entity_poly.entity_id
_entity_poly.type
_entity_poly.pdbx_seq_one_letter_code
_entity_poly.pdbx_strand_id
1 'polypeptide(L)'
;MWREILISSGHPTWVLNFYTTLRQKYSYDTLWGDSPIAVSCRQLIVQLCSLAGSVFPNDNGDAQIKHLMLILSAVVLWIEPPDVITASIRNGGSESEFIDGCHALLSIASLTTGSLFDNLLKSIRPYGTVNLLSALTSEAVKSVLNNQSEEETWGIDSLDILLETWNVLLGDVDADKNPISTDGALASSSLFKMIVESHLKAAADSAFEDTDDTEYFHVSVSKRDEQLALYALIARASANTTIPFLAQLFSERFARLNQRNGESDPTQTLEELYWLLLVTSHVLTDSGEGETLLIPEALQAGFPNVIEAAHHPVVTLSWSIINFSRQCLDPGIRAKYFSPRLMEAVIWFLARWVATYLVPLDVSRGKVSREIDNVGTNGSQHSRKLLNSFAWENNQGELVLDFVVLISMLALTTYQGENELQFTDTDMPEATCYSRSPETHMHLSCSTGFMA
;
A
#
# COMPACT_ATOMS: atom_id res chain seq x y z
N MET A 1 -31.14 16.32 -25.84
CA MET A 1 -31.74 15.09 -25.29
C MET A 1 -31.00 14.57 -24.05
N TRP A 2 -29.89 13.83 -24.12
CA TRP A 2 -29.28 13.24 -22.91
C TRP A 2 -28.83 14.26 -21.85
N ARG A 3 -28.21 15.38 -22.27
CA ARG A 3 -27.86 16.49 -21.37
C ARG A 3 -29.08 17.05 -20.63
N GLU A 4 -30.21 17.19 -21.32
CA GLU A 4 -31.44 17.70 -20.69
C GLU A 4 -31.94 16.74 -19.63
N ILE A 5 -31.92 15.43 -19.89
CA ILE A 5 -32.45 14.41 -18.98
C ILE A 5 -31.53 14.16 -17.77
N LEU A 6 -30.22 14.15 -17.98
CA LEU A 6 -29.24 13.76 -16.95
C LEU A 6 -28.70 14.95 -16.16
N ILE A 7 -28.75 16.16 -16.72
CA ILE A 7 -28.17 17.37 -16.09
C ILE A 7 -29.23 18.45 -15.87
N SER A 8 -30.02 18.82 -16.89
CA SER A 8 -30.83 20.05 -16.86
C SER A 8 -32.27 19.91 -16.35
N SER A 9 -32.83 18.70 -16.31
CA SER A 9 -34.25 18.42 -16.01
C SER A 9 -34.61 18.42 -14.52
N GLY A 10 -33.62 18.54 -13.63
CA GLY A 10 -33.81 18.36 -12.19
C GLY A 10 -34.05 16.90 -11.77
N HIS A 11 -33.98 15.93 -12.69
CA HIS A 11 -34.13 14.51 -12.36
C HIS A 11 -33.10 14.01 -11.34
N PRO A 12 -31.80 14.36 -11.41
CA PRO A 12 -30.85 13.97 -10.37
C PRO A 12 -31.30 14.45 -8.98
N THR A 13 -31.68 15.73 -8.87
CA THR A 13 -32.21 16.30 -7.63
C THR A 13 -33.47 15.57 -7.14
N TRP A 14 -34.37 15.20 -8.05
CA TRP A 14 -35.57 14.43 -7.70
C TRP A 14 -35.21 13.05 -7.13
N VAL A 15 -34.31 12.29 -7.78
CA VAL A 15 -33.88 10.96 -7.31
C VAL A 15 -33.23 11.06 -5.92
N LEU A 16 -32.35 12.04 -5.72
CA LEU A 16 -31.70 12.28 -4.43
C LEU A 16 -32.73 12.58 -3.34
N ASN A 17 -33.64 13.54 -3.59
CA ASN A 17 -34.68 13.90 -2.64
C ASN A 17 -35.64 12.74 -2.35
N PHE A 18 -35.98 11.96 -3.38
CA PHE A 18 -36.81 10.78 -3.24
C PHE A 18 -36.17 9.76 -2.30
N TYR A 19 -34.90 9.42 -2.53
CA TYR A 19 -34.16 8.50 -1.67
C TYR A 19 -34.03 9.03 -0.24
N THR A 20 -33.64 10.30 -0.07
CA THR A 20 -33.53 10.93 1.26
C THR A 20 -34.85 10.92 2.02
N THR A 21 -35.97 11.20 1.34
CA THR A 21 -37.30 11.17 1.96
C THR A 21 -37.67 9.76 2.42
N LEU A 22 -37.40 8.75 1.60
CA LEU A 22 -37.65 7.36 1.99
C LEU A 22 -36.76 6.94 3.15
N ARG A 23 -35.46 7.27 3.11
CA ARG A 23 -34.51 6.98 4.18
C ARG A 23 -34.96 7.55 5.53
N GLN A 24 -35.46 8.80 5.54
CA GLN A 24 -36.00 9.41 6.75
C GLN A 24 -37.29 8.74 7.22
N LYS A 25 -38.18 8.37 6.29
CA LYS A 25 -39.47 7.75 6.63
C LYS A 25 -39.30 6.34 7.22
N TYR A 26 -38.30 5.60 6.77
CA TYR A 26 -38.05 4.20 7.14
C TYR A 26 -36.82 4.04 8.04
N SER A 27 -36.40 5.08 8.76
CA SER A 27 -35.19 5.04 9.59
C SER A 27 -35.21 4.00 10.71
N TYR A 28 -36.39 3.49 11.09
CA TYR A 28 -36.56 2.44 12.10
C TYR A 28 -36.67 1.02 11.51
N ASP A 29 -36.80 0.91 10.19
CA ASP A 29 -36.90 -0.35 9.48
C ASP A 29 -35.52 -0.71 8.92
N THR A 30 -34.82 -1.60 9.62
CA THR A 30 -33.46 -2.02 9.27
C THR A 30 -33.39 -2.77 7.94
N LEU A 31 -34.52 -3.28 7.43
CA LEU A 31 -34.59 -4.03 6.18
C LEU A 31 -34.94 -3.14 4.97
N TRP A 32 -35.40 -1.91 5.20
CA TRP A 32 -35.78 -1.01 4.09
C TRP A 32 -34.58 -0.67 3.20
N GLY A 33 -33.39 -0.53 3.80
CA GLY A 33 -32.14 -0.24 3.09
C GLY A 33 -31.87 -1.23 1.95
N ASP A 34 -32.28 -2.48 2.12
CA ASP A 34 -32.08 -3.56 1.14
C ASP A 34 -33.32 -3.86 0.29
N SER A 35 -34.36 -3.03 0.42
CA SER A 35 -35.53 -3.15 -0.45
C SER A 35 -35.13 -2.91 -1.92
N PRO A 36 -35.75 -3.60 -2.90
CA PRO A 36 -35.40 -3.45 -4.31
C PRO A 36 -35.44 -2.01 -4.83
N ILE A 37 -36.34 -1.18 -4.29
CA ILE A 37 -36.44 0.24 -4.64
C ILE A 37 -35.28 1.06 -4.07
N ALA A 38 -34.86 0.79 -2.83
CA ALA A 38 -33.74 1.48 -2.20
C ALA A 38 -32.42 1.14 -2.91
N VAL A 39 -32.19 -0.15 -3.18
CA VAL A 39 -31.05 -0.64 -3.96
C VAL A 39 -31.01 0.00 -5.35
N SER A 40 -32.12 -0.03 -6.09
CA SER A 40 -32.18 0.57 -7.44
C SER A 40 -31.91 2.08 -7.42
N CYS A 41 -32.41 2.79 -6.39
CA CYS A 41 -32.13 4.22 -6.25
C CYS A 41 -30.65 4.49 -5.96
N ARG A 42 -30.03 3.76 -5.03
CA ARG A 42 -28.61 3.93 -4.72
C ARG A 42 -27.72 3.59 -5.90
N GLN A 43 -27.98 2.48 -6.59
CA GLN A 43 -27.25 2.12 -7.81
C GLN A 43 -27.36 3.22 -8.87
N LEU A 44 -28.55 3.81 -9.08
CA LEU A 44 -28.71 4.95 -9.99
C LEU A 44 -27.90 6.17 -9.53
N ILE A 45 -27.89 6.47 -8.22
CA ILE A 45 -27.10 7.58 -7.66
C ILE A 45 -25.60 7.33 -7.86
N VAL A 46 -25.11 6.11 -7.61
CA VAL A 46 -23.71 5.71 -7.87
C VAL A 46 -23.36 5.86 -9.35
N GLN A 47 -24.25 5.46 -10.26
CA GLN A 47 -24.04 5.66 -11.71
C GLN A 47 -24.05 7.15 -12.11
N LEU A 48 -24.76 8.01 -11.37
CA LEU A 48 -24.69 9.45 -11.61
C LEU A 48 -23.35 10.03 -11.16
N CYS A 49 -22.65 9.42 -10.21
CA CYS A 49 -21.28 9.80 -9.82
C CYS A 49 -20.26 9.57 -10.96
N SER A 50 -20.48 8.57 -11.82
CA SER A 50 -19.58 8.22 -12.93
C SER A 50 -19.90 8.96 -14.24
N LEU A 51 -20.85 9.90 -14.23
CA LEU A 51 -21.22 10.66 -15.41
C LEU A 51 -20.05 11.55 -15.87
N ALA A 52 -19.64 11.41 -17.13
CA ALA A 52 -18.51 12.12 -17.72
C ALA A 52 -18.69 12.39 -19.23
N GLY A 53 -17.78 13.18 -19.80
CA GLY A 53 -17.69 13.41 -21.25
C GLY A 53 -18.65 14.49 -21.78
N SER A 54 -19.01 14.40 -23.07
CA SER A 54 -19.72 15.44 -23.83
C SER A 54 -21.16 15.73 -23.37
N VAL A 55 -21.67 14.95 -22.40
CA VAL A 55 -22.94 15.24 -21.75
C VAL A 55 -22.89 16.57 -21.01
N PHE A 56 -21.73 16.93 -20.44
CA PHE A 56 -21.51 18.26 -19.86
C PHE A 56 -21.27 19.32 -20.94
N PRO A 57 -21.72 20.57 -20.73
CA PRO A 57 -21.36 21.69 -21.59
C PRO A 57 -19.84 21.96 -21.56
N ASN A 58 -19.34 22.62 -22.61
CA ASN A 58 -17.96 23.11 -22.65
C ASN A 58 -17.86 24.40 -21.82
N ASP A 59 -17.96 24.28 -20.50
CA ASP A 59 -17.99 25.39 -19.54
C ASP A 59 -16.83 25.32 -18.53
N ASN A 60 -15.67 24.84 -18.98
CA ASN A 60 -14.48 24.62 -18.14
C ASN A 60 -14.73 23.67 -16.94
N GLY A 61 -15.76 22.83 -17.00
CA GLY A 61 -16.08 21.83 -15.97
C GLY A 61 -17.03 22.32 -14.88
N ASP A 62 -17.51 23.56 -14.93
CA ASP A 62 -18.39 24.12 -13.90
C ASP A 62 -19.67 23.31 -13.70
N ALA A 63 -20.30 22.84 -14.79
CA ALA A 63 -21.48 21.99 -14.70
C ALA A 63 -21.18 20.63 -14.07
N GLN A 64 -20.01 20.05 -14.36
CA GLN A 64 -19.58 18.78 -13.76
C GLN A 64 -19.31 18.95 -12.27
N ILE A 65 -18.63 20.02 -11.86
CA ILE A 65 -18.39 20.36 -10.46
C ILE A 65 -19.70 20.47 -9.69
N LYS A 66 -20.68 21.24 -10.22
CA LYS A 66 -22.00 21.39 -9.58
C LYS A 66 -22.75 20.07 -9.46
N HIS A 67 -22.69 19.24 -10.49
CA HIS A 67 -23.30 17.90 -10.51
C HIS A 67 -22.68 16.99 -9.44
N LEU A 68 -21.36 16.91 -9.38
CA LEU A 68 -20.64 16.12 -8.38
C LEU A 68 -20.88 16.63 -6.95
N MET A 69 -20.87 17.95 -6.72
CA MET A 69 -21.20 18.55 -5.41
C MET A 69 -22.60 18.14 -4.93
N LEU A 70 -23.59 18.19 -5.82
CA LEU A 70 -24.98 17.84 -5.50
C LEU A 70 -25.08 16.38 -5.04
N ILE A 71 -24.47 15.46 -5.79
CA ILE A 71 -24.53 14.03 -5.48
C ILE A 71 -23.70 13.69 -4.24
N LEU A 72 -22.48 14.23 -4.15
CA LEU A 72 -21.60 14.02 -3.00
C LEU A 72 -22.28 14.45 -1.70
N SER A 73 -23.01 15.57 -1.70
CA SER A 73 -23.77 16.05 -0.53
C SER A 73 -24.78 15.02 0.00
N ALA A 74 -25.35 14.18 -0.87
CA ALA A 74 -26.28 13.13 -0.49
C ALA A 74 -25.56 11.84 -0.09
N VAL A 75 -24.58 11.41 -0.89
CA VAL A 75 -23.79 10.17 -0.68
C VAL A 75 -23.04 10.22 0.64
N VAL A 76 -22.50 11.38 1.01
CA VAL A 76 -21.72 11.54 2.24
C VAL A 76 -22.53 11.17 3.50
N LEU A 77 -23.88 11.26 3.45
CA LEU A 77 -24.76 10.83 4.54
C LEU A 77 -24.85 9.31 4.74
N TRP A 78 -24.36 8.53 3.78
CA TRP A 78 -24.34 7.06 3.82
C TRP A 78 -23.09 6.52 4.52
N ILE A 79 -22.05 7.35 4.61
CA ILE A 79 -20.69 6.98 5.03
C ILE A 79 -20.20 7.80 6.23
N GLU A 80 -20.98 8.78 6.71
CA GLU A 80 -20.63 9.60 7.88
C GLU A 80 -21.65 9.62 9.02
N PRO A 81 -21.18 9.66 10.28
CA PRO A 81 -19.78 9.45 10.71
C PRO A 81 -19.39 7.95 10.65
N PRO A 82 -18.19 7.60 10.13
CA PRO A 82 -17.84 6.21 9.84
C PRO A 82 -17.96 5.26 11.03
N ASP A 83 -17.46 5.65 12.20
CA ASP A 83 -17.47 4.85 13.43
C ASP A 83 -18.88 4.50 13.92
N VAL A 84 -19.83 5.42 13.74
CA VAL A 84 -21.24 5.18 14.11
C VAL A 84 -21.91 4.24 13.12
N ILE A 85 -21.64 4.41 11.82
CA ILE A 85 -22.21 3.54 10.77
C ILE A 85 -21.68 2.12 10.92
N THR A 86 -20.37 1.95 11.09
CA THR A 86 -19.77 0.62 11.25
C THR A 86 -20.19 -0.03 12.56
N ALA A 87 -20.41 0.75 13.63
CA ALA A 87 -21.02 0.24 14.85
C ALA A 87 -22.46 -0.24 14.62
N SER A 88 -23.24 0.46 13.80
CA SER A 88 -24.58 0.02 13.41
C SER A 88 -24.55 -1.28 12.62
N ILE A 89 -23.63 -1.40 11.65
CA ILE A 89 -23.45 -2.62 10.84
C ILE A 89 -23.08 -3.80 11.74
N ARG A 90 -22.11 -3.63 12.65
CA ARG A 90 -21.74 -4.66 13.64
C ARG A 90 -22.90 -5.09 14.55
N ASN A 91 -23.90 -4.23 14.75
CA ASN A 91 -25.10 -4.52 15.52
C ASN A 91 -26.25 -5.10 14.66
N GLY A 92 -25.96 -5.59 13.46
CA GLY A 92 -26.95 -6.20 12.55
C GLY A 92 -27.67 -5.21 11.63
N GLY A 93 -27.14 -3.99 11.48
CA GLY A 93 -27.60 -3.05 10.47
C GLY A 93 -27.08 -3.41 9.08
N SER A 94 -27.78 -2.95 8.04
CA SER A 94 -27.38 -3.14 6.64
C SER A 94 -26.09 -2.36 6.30
N GLU A 95 -25.16 -3.05 5.66
CA GLU A 95 -23.90 -2.54 5.10
C GLU A 95 -24.06 -1.88 3.73
N SER A 96 -25.18 -2.10 3.04
CA SER A 96 -25.35 -1.74 1.63
C SER A 96 -25.16 -0.25 1.36
N GLU A 97 -25.67 0.64 2.22
CA GLU A 97 -25.46 2.09 2.07
C GLU A 97 -23.98 2.46 2.15
N PHE A 98 -23.23 1.80 3.04
CA PHE A 98 -21.81 2.06 3.25
C PHE A 98 -20.98 1.62 2.04
N ILE A 99 -21.25 0.43 1.50
CA ILE A 99 -20.56 -0.11 0.31
C ILE A 99 -20.88 0.73 -0.92
N ASP A 100 -22.15 1.06 -1.16
CA ASP A 100 -22.56 1.95 -2.26
C ASP A 100 -21.91 3.34 -2.14
N GLY A 101 -21.76 3.84 -0.90
CA GLY A 101 -21.04 5.08 -0.62
C GLY A 101 -19.56 4.99 -0.99
N CYS A 102 -18.88 3.88 -0.70
CA CYS A 102 -17.50 3.63 -1.12
C CYS A 102 -17.37 3.65 -2.65
N HIS A 103 -18.27 2.97 -3.37
CA HIS A 103 -18.28 2.98 -4.84
C HIS A 103 -18.53 4.38 -5.42
N ALA A 104 -19.38 5.18 -4.79
CA ALA A 104 -19.60 6.57 -5.19
C ALA A 104 -18.33 7.41 -5.01
N LEU A 105 -17.57 7.25 -3.91
CA LEU A 105 -16.29 7.94 -3.73
C LEU A 105 -15.27 7.53 -4.80
N LEU A 106 -15.15 6.23 -5.10
CA LEU A 106 -14.28 5.72 -6.16
C LEU A 106 -14.63 6.31 -7.53
N SER A 107 -15.93 6.36 -7.85
CA SER A 107 -16.43 6.92 -9.11
C SER A 107 -16.08 8.42 -9.23
N ILE A 108 -16.18 9.18 -8.14
CA ILE A 108 -15.82 10.60 -8.11
C ILE A 108 -14.29 10.76 -8.25
N ALA A 109 -13.50 9.96 -7.53
CA ALA A 109 -12.05 9.98 -7.62
C ALA A 109 -11.57 9.71 -9.05
N SER A 110 -12.17 8.74 -9.74
CA SER A 110 -11.82 8.38 -11.12
C SER A 110 -12.10 9.46 -12.16
N LEU A 111 -12.91 10.47 -11.82
CA LEU A 111 -13.28 11.57 -12.72
C LEU A 111 -12.66 12.92 -12.35
N THR A 112 -11.97 13.00 -11.22
CA THR A 112 -11.49 14.27 -10.66
C THR A 112 -10.02 14.17 -10.29
N THR A 113 -9.30 15.30 -10.34
CA THR A 113 -7.98 15.36 -9.71
C THR A 113 -8.15 15.31 -8.19
N GLY A 114 -7.15 14.79 -7.47
CA GLY A 114 -7.20 14.76 -6.00
C GLY A 114 -7.48 16.14 -5.37
N SER A 115 -6.94 17.21 -5.96
CA SER A 115 -7.20 18.59 -5.50
C SER A 115 -8.65 19.05 -5.73
N LEU A 116 -9.26 18.66 -6.86
CA LEU A 116 -10.66 18.99 -7.13
C LEU A 116 -11.58 18.23 -6.18
N PHE A 117 -11.34 16.93 -5.95
CA PHE A 117 -12.12 16.16 -5.00
C PHE A 117 -12.02 16.74 -3.58
N ASP A 118 -10.81 17.08 -3.15
CA ASP A 118 -10.59 17.69 -1.84
C ASP A 118 -11.38 18.99 -1.66
N ASN A 119 -11.42 19.83 -2.71
CA ASN A 119 -12.23 21.06 -2.71
C ASN A 119 -13.74 20.78 -2.72
N LEU A 120 -14.19 19.77 -3.47
CA LEU A 120 -15.60 19.34 -3.48
C LEU A 120 -16.04 18.94 -2.07
N LEU A 121 -15.26 18.13 -1.36
CA LEU A 121 -15.61 17.70 -0.01
C LEU A 121 -15.53 18.85 1.00
N LYS A 122 -14.49 19.68 0.94
CA LYS A 122 -14.33 20.86 1.80
C LYS A 122 -15.44 21.91 1.63
N SER A 123 -16.12 21.91 0.50
CA SER A 123 -17.27 22.81 0.27
C SER A 123 -18.52 22.41 1.07
N ILE A 124 -18.61 21.14 1.50
CA ILE A 124 -19.77 20.59 2.23
C ILE A 124 -19.42 20.08 3.63
N ARG A 125 -18.12 19.90 3.93
CA ARG A 125 -17.59 19.38 5.20
C ARG A 125 -16.34 20.15 5.65
N PRO A 126 -16.02 20.12 6.96
CA PRO A 126 -14.86 20.83 7.51
C PRO A 126 -13.51 20.11 7.29
N TYR A 127 -13.48 18.99 6.57
CA TYR A 127 -12.28 18.19 6.32
C TYR A 127 -12.14 17.83 4.84
N GLY A 128 -10.93 17.41 4.47
CA GLY A 128 -10.56 17.01 3.12
C GLY A 128 -10.84 15.56 2.78
N THR A 129 -10.71 15.22 1.50
CA THR A 129 -10.99 13.87 0.96
C THR A 129 -10.16 12.81 1.65
N VAL A 130 -8.87 13.08 1.86
CA VAL A 130 -7.94 12.14 2.50
C VAL A 130 -8.33 11.84 3.94
N ASN A 131 -8.85 12.81 4.68
CA ASN A 131 -9.30 12.61 6.07
C ASN A 131 -10.51 11.68 6.13
N LEU A 132 -11.51 11.90 5.26
CA LEU A 132 -12.67 11.02 5.18
C LEU A 132 -12.26 9.61 4.77
N LEU A 133 -11.43 9.50 3.72
CA LEU A 133 -10.96 8.22 3.22
C LEU A 133 -10.15 7.47 4.30
N SER A 134 -9.31 8.18 5.06
CA SER A 134 -8.58 7.60 6.19
C SER A 134 -9.49 7.06 7.29
N ALA A 135 -10.57 7.77 7.62
CA ALA A 135 -11.54 7.30 8.61
C ALA A 135 -12.31 6.06 8.13
N LEU A 136 -12.75 6.03 6.87
CA LEU A 136 -13.44 4.89 6.28
C LEU A 136 -12.55 3.66 6.18
N THR A 137 -11.33 3.81 5.63
CA THR A 137 -10.37 2.71 5.53
C THR A 137 -10.01 2.18 6.92
N SER A 138 -9.92 3.04 7.94
CA SER A 138 -9.66 2.59 9.30
C SER A 138 -10.75 1.66 9.82
N GLU A 139 -12.02 1.96 9.57
CA GLU A 139 -13.13 1.12 10.02
C GLU A 139 -13.24 -0.18 9.22
N ALA A 140 -12.96 -0.14 7.91
CA ALA A 140 -12.92 -1.34 7.07
C ALA A 140 -11.81 -2.31 7.54
N VAL A 141 -10.59 -1.81 7.77
CA VAL A 141 -9.46 -2.60 8.30
C VAL A 141 -9.78 -3.21 9.67
N LYS A 142 -10.37 -2.43 10.58
CA LYS A 142 -10.82 -2.96 11.89
C LYS A 142 -11.86 -4.08 11.72
N SER A 143 -12.78 -3.96 10.76
CA SER A 143 -13.75 -5.02 10.50
C SER A 143 -13.06 -6.28 9.99
N VAL A 144 -12.17 -6.16 9.01
CA VAL A 144 -11.44 -7.32 8.45
C VAL A 144 -10.65 -8.05 9.54
N LEU A 145 -9.95 -7.32 10.40
CA LEU A 145 -9.08 -7.94 11.42
C LEU A 145 -9.81 -8.43 12.67
N ASN A 146 -11.02 -7.92 12.96
CA ASN A 146 -11.82 -8.39 14.09
C ASN A 146 -12.75 -9.57 13.73
N ASN A 147 -12.98 -9.82 12.44
CA ASN A 147 -13.86 -10.89 12.00
C ASN A 147 -13.12 -12.24 12.05
N GLN A 148 -13.63 -13.15 12.88
CA GLN A 148 -13.09 -14.51 13.06
C GLN A 148 -13.80 -15.55 12.17
N SER A 149 -14.72 -15.13 11.29
CA SER A 149 -15.49 -16.01 10.40
C SER A 149 -14.90 -16.04 9.00
N GLU A 150 -14.89 -17.22 8.38
CA GLU A 150 -14.44 -17.45 7.00
C GLU A 150 -15.37 -16.86 5.92
N GLU A 151 -16.52 -16.28 6.29
CA GLU A 151 -17.45 -15.66 5.34
C GLU A 151 -16.93 -14.30 4.83
N GLU A 152 -17.15 -14.02 3.54
CA GLU A 152 -16.90 -12.69 2.96
C GLU A 152 -17.68 -11.65 3.77
N THR A 153 -16.97 -10.67 4.33
CA THR A 153 -17.56 -9.63 5.17
C THR A 153 -17.56 -8.30 4.44
N TRP A 154 -18.52 -7.44 4.76
CA TRP A 154 -18.58 -6.05 4.25
C TRP A 154 -17.26 -5.29 4.39
N GLY A 155 -16.45 -5.65 5.39
CA GLY A 155 -15.12 -5.08 5.62
C GLY A 155 -14.15 -5.35 4.47
N ILE A 156 -14.19 -6.55 3.89
CA ILE A 156 -13.33 -6.93 2.76
C ILE A 156 -13.74 -6.14 1.51
N ASP A 157 -15.02 -6.17 1.15
CA ASP A 157 -15.53 -5.47 -0.04
C ASP A 157 -15.27 -3.97 0.02
N SER A 158 -15.60 -3.35 1.16
CA SER A 158 -15.35 -1.92 1.34
C SER A 158 -13.87 -1.58 1.36
N LEU A 159 -13.02 -2.42 1.96
CA LEU A 159 -11.58 -2.19 1.97
C LEU A 159 -10.99 -2.23 0.57
N ASP A 160 -11.37 -3.21 -0.26
CA ASP A 160 -10.91 -3.35 -1.64
C ASP A 160 -11.29 -2.09 -2.47
N ILE A 161 -12.53 -1.60 -2.34
CA ILE A 161 -12.98 -0.37 -3.01
C ILE A 161 -12.24 0.88 -2.50
N LEU A 162 -12.05 0.99 -1.18
CA LEU A 162 -11.40 2.15 -0.57
C LEU A 162 -9.91 2.20 -0.93
N LEU A 163 -9.22 1.07 -0.96
CA LEU A 163 -7.81 0.99 -1.37
C LEU A 163 -7.65 1.29 -2.86
N GLU A 164 -8.58 0.86 -3.71
CA GLU A 164 -8.59 1.30 -5.11
C GLU A 164 -8.84 2.81 -5.23
N THR A 165 -9.67 3.39 -4.35
CA THR A 165 -9.85 4.85 -4.30
C THR A 165 -8.54 5.56 -3.92
N TRP A 166 -7.77 5.01 -2.97
CA TRP A 166 -6.43 5.51 -2.65
C TRP A 166 -5.48 5.41 -3.84
N ASN A 167 -5.51 4.28 -4.56
CA ASN A 167 -4.70 4.04 -5.75
C ASN A 167 -4.96 5.12 -6.83
N VAL A 168 -6.23 5.38 -7.14
CA VAL A 168 -6.63 6.42 -8.11
C VAL A 168 -6.18 7.81 -7.66
N LEU A 169 -6.30 8.14 -6.36
CA LEU A 169 -5.96 9.46 -5.85
C LEU A 169 -4.45 9.72 -5.75
N LEU A 170 -3.66 8.68 -5.46
CA LEU A 170 -2.21 8.78 -5.26
C LEU A 170 -1.40 8.37 -6.49
N GLY A 171 -1.98 7.63 -7.42
CA GLY A 171 -1.33 7.07 -8.61
C GLY A 171 -1.30 7.99 -9.83
N ASP A 172 -1.95 9.16 -9.78
CA ASP A 172 -1.93 10.13 -10.89
C ASP A 172 -0.55 10.80 -11.02
N VAL A 173 0.25 10.30 -11.97
CA VAL A 173 1.63 10.77 -12.28
C VAL A 173 1.62 12.20 -12.86
N ASP A 174 0.50 12.66 -13.42
CA ASP A 174 0.34 14.03 -13.95
C ASP A 174 -0.09 15.03 -12.85
N ALA A 175 -0.27 14.60 -11.59
CA ALA A 175 -0.55 15.45 -10.43
C ALA A 175 0.65 16.28 -9.95
N ASP A 176 1.53 16.65 -10.88
CA ASP A 176 2.85 17.26 -10.74
C ASP A 176 2.82 18.72 -10.20
N LYS A 177 1.77 19.12 -9.45
CA LYS A 177 1.64 20.49 -8.91
C LYS A 177 1.06 20.62 -7.51
N ASN A 178 0.41 19.62 -6.93
CA ASN A 178 -0.19 19.77 -5.60
C ASN A 178 0.14 18.58 -4.70
N PRO A 179 1.19 18.68 -3.85
CA PRO A 179 1.43 17.68 -2.83
C PRO A 179 0.19 17.53 -1.96
N ILE A 180 -0.02 16.31 -1.45
CA ILE A 180 -1.03 16.05 -0.42
C ILE A 180 -0.97 17.13 0.65
N SER A 181 -2.13 17.66 1.05
CA SER A 181 -2.16 18.70 2.08
C SER A 181 -1.50 18.19 3.37
N THR A 182 -0.99 19.10 4.21
CA THR A 182 -0.39 18.73 5.50
C THR A 182 -1.34 17.90 6.36
N ASP A 183 -2.62 18.25 6.36
CA ASP A 183 -3.65 17.53 7.10
C ASP A 183 -3.91 16.14 6.49
N GLY A 184 -3.87 16.04 5.16
CA GLY A 184 -3.95 14.76 4.44
C GLY A 184 -2.75 13.86 4.70
N ALA A 185 -1.54 14.41 4.76
CA ALA A 185 -0.35 13.66 5.16
C ALA A 185 -0.48 13.14 6.60
N LEU A 186 -0.91 13.98 7.54
CA LEU A 186 -1.15 13.55 8.91
C LEU A 186 -2.22 12.44 9.01
N ALA A 187 -3.30 12.54 8.24
CA ALA A 187 -4.32 11.51 8.16
C ALA A 187 -3.77 10.19 7.60
N SER A 188 -3.06 10.24 6.46
CA SER A 188 -2.43 9.07 5.82
C SER A 188 -1.42 8.39 6.74
N SER A 189 -0.58 9.19 7.42
CA SER A 189 0.36 8.68 8.42
C SER A 189 -0.35 8.01 9.59
N SER A 190 -1.45 8.58 10.07
CA SER A 190 -2.21 8.04 11.21
C SER A 190 -2.91 6.74 10.82
N LEU A 191 -3.50 6.69 9.62
CA LEU A 191 -4.08 5.48 9.05
C LEU A 191 -3.03 4.38 8.93
N PHE A 192 -1.89 4.66 8.29
CA PHE A 192 -0.86 3.64 8.08
C PHE A 192 -0.32 3.07 9.40
N LYS A 193 -0.13 3.91 10.42
CA LYS A 193 0.25 3.46 11.76
C LYS A 193 -0.78 2.52 12.37
N MET A 194 -2.07 2.89 12.29
CA MET A 194 -3.17 2.06 12.77
C MET A 194 -3.23 0.72 12.01
N ILE A 195 -3.03 0.71 10.69
CA ILE A 195 -2.98 -0.52 9.87
C ILE A 195 -1.87 -1.43 10.40
N VAL A 196 -0.64 -0.92 10.47
CA VAL A 196 0.53 -1.69 10.93
C VAL A 196 0.34 -2.23 12.33
N GLU A 197 -0.11 -1.41 13.28
CA GLU A 197 -0.35 -1.85 14.66
C GLU A 197 -1.44 -2.92 14.74
N SER A 198 -2.52 -2.78 13.96
CA SER A 198 -3.61 -3.76 13.95
C SER A 198 -3.17 -5.09 13.37
N HIS A 199 -2.41 -5.08 12.27
CA HIS A 199 -1.89 -6.31 11.68
C HIS A 199 -0.81 -6.96 12.54
N LEU A 200 0.05 -6.19 13.19
CA LEU A 200 1.03 -6.73 14.14
C LEU A 200 0.34 -7.42 15.31
N LYS A 201 -0.74 -6.83 15.82
CA LYS A 201 -1.57 -7.46 16.84
C LYS A 201 -2.20 -8.75 16.31
N ALA A 202 -2.83 -8.71 15.14
CA ALA A 202 -3.44 -9.89 14.54
C ALA A 202 -2.42 -11.04 14.34
N ALA A 203 -1.23 -10.72 13.81
CA ALA A 203 -0.14 -11.69 13.64
C ALA A 203 0.34 -12.30 14.97
N ALA A 204 0.39 -11.50 16.04
CA ALA A 204 0.75 -12.00 17.36
C ALA A 204 -0.36 -12.85 18.01
N ASP A 205 -1.62 -12.50 17.78
CA ASP A 205 -2.80 -13.21 18.30
C ASP A 205 -2.98 -14.57 17.58
N SER A 206 -2.76 -14.63 16.26
CA SER A 206 -2.87 -15.85 15.45
C SER A 206 -1.59 -16.70 15.40
N ALA A 207 -0.54 -16.32 16.14
CA ALA A 207 0.79 -16.92 16.00
C ALA A 207 0.86 -18.42 16.32
N PHE A 208 -0.16 -18.96 16.99
CA PHE A 208 -0.26 -20.35 17.42
C PHE A 208 -1.45 -21.07 16.78
N GLU A 209 -2.10 -20.46 15.79
CA GLU A 209 -3.21 -21.05 15.06
C GLU A 209 -2.66 -21.87 13.87
N ASP A 210 -2.86 -23.19 13.90
CA ASP A 210 -2.52 -24.06 12.77
C ASP A 210 -3.68 -24.06 11.77
N THR A 211 -3.46 -23.47 10.59
CA THR A 211 -4.41 -23.51 9.46
C THR A 211 -3.86 -24.45 8.39
N ASP A 212 -4.46 -25.64 8.28
CA ASP A 212 -3.94 -26.78 7.50
C ASP A 212 -4.37 -26.77 6.01
N ASP A 213 -4.95 -25.67 5.51
CA ASP A 213 -5.51 -25.59 4.15
C ASP A 213 -4.57 -24.94 3.13
N THR A 214 -3.81 -25.80 2.44
CA THR A 214 -2.78 -25.42 1.44
C THR A 214 -3.34 -24.77 0.17
N GLU A 215 -4.56 -25.09 -0.27
CA GLU A 215 -5.16 -24.50 -1.49
C GLU A 215 -5.71 -23.08 -1.24
N TYR A 216 -6.14 -22.79 -0.01
CA TYR A 216 -6.50 -21.44 0.44
C TYR A 216 -5.28 -20.52 0.55
N PHE A 217 -4.11 -21.11 0.81
CA PHE A 217 -2.85 -20.38 1.01
C PHE A 217 -2.45 -19.54 -0.21
N HIS A 218 -2.37 -20.09 -1.42
CA HIS A 218 -1.89 -19.34 -2.60
C HIS A 218 -2.77 -18.16 -3.01
N VAL A 219 -4.09 -18.33 -2.99
CA VAL A 219 -5.05 -17.24 -3.30
C VAL A 219 -4.96 -16.14 -2.24
N SER A 220 -4.79 -16.52 -0.97
CA SER A 220 -4.60 -15.57 0.12
C SER A 220 -3.28 -14.79 0.02
N VAL A 221 -2.20 -15.40 -0.47
CA VAL A 221 -0.89 -14.76 -0.64
C VAL A 221 -0.95 -13.68 -1.74
N SER A 222 -1.54 -13.99 -2.89
CA SER A 222 -1.65 -13.03 -4.02
C SER A 222 -2.52 -11.83 -3.64
N LYS A 223 -3.70 -12.08 -3.04
CA LYS A 223 -4.58 -11.00 -2.56
C LYS A 223 -3.91 -10.13 -1.49
N ARG A 224 -3.12 -10.75 -0.60
CA ARG A 224 -2.34 -10.03 0.42
C ARG A 224 -1.24 -9.16 -0.21
N ASP A 225 -0.57 -9.63 -1.25
CA ASP A 225 0.46 -8.86 -1.97
C ASP A 225 -0.12 -7.58 -2.58
N GLU A 226 -1.24 -7.70 -3.31
CA GLU A 226 -1.97 -6.56 -3.87
C GLU A 226 -2.38 -5.55 -2.78
N GLN A 227 -2.92 -6.03 -1.66
CA GLN A 227 -3.31 -5.19 -0.53
C GLN A 227 -2.11 -4.47 0.09
N LEU A 228 -0.99 -5.15 0.31
CA LEU A 228 0.22 -4.55 0.88
C LEU A 228 0.82 -3.51 -0.06
N ALA A 229 0.75 -3.69 -1.38
CA ALA A 229 1.13 -2.69 -2.36
C ALA A 229 0.29 -1.41 -2.22
N LEU A 230 -1.02 -1.54 -2.00
CA LEU A 230 -1.92 -0.40 -1.77
C LEU A 230 -1.64 0.29 -0.42
N TYR A 231 -1.36 -0.47 0.65
CA TYR A 231 -0.91 0.13 1.92
C TYR A 231 0.42 0.88 1.79
N ALA A 232 1.32 0.41 0.92
CA ALA A 232 2.57 1.10 0.66
C ALA A 232 2.37 2.47 0.00
N LEU A 233 1.38 2.64 -0.89
CA LEU A 233 1.03 3.95 -1.43
C LEU A 233 0.64 4.95 -0.32
N ILE A 234 -0.20 4.50 0.62
CA ILE A 234 -0.62 5.31 1.78
C ILE A 234 0.58 5.66 2.67
N ALA A 235 1.48 4.71 2.90
CA ALA A 235 2.69 4.95 3.68
C ALA A 235 3.57 6.03 3.03
N ARG A 236 3.78 5.92 1.72
CA ARG A 236 4.64 6.81 0.92
C ARG A 236 4.08 8.22 0.83
N ALA A 237 2.76 8.39 0.85
CA ALA A 237 2.12 9.72 0.96
C ALA A 237 2.57 10.50 2.22
N SER A 238 3.20 9.84 3.20
CA SER A 238 3.79 10.47 4.39
C SER A 238 5.08 9.80 4.82
N ALA A 239 5.96 9.55 3.86
CA ALA A 239 7.23 8.83 4.07
C ALA A 239 8.08 9.39 5.23
N ASN A 240 8.06 10.71 5.44
CA ASN A 240 8.81 11.38 6.50
C ASN A 240 8.43 10.94 7.92
N THR A 241 7.20 10.43 8.14
CA THR A 241 6.74 9.94 9.44
C THR A 241 6.55 8.42 9.47
N THR A 242 6.20 7.80 8.35
CA THR A 242 5.91 6.36 8.28
C THR A 242 7.18 5.51 8.21
N ILE A 243 8.24 5.95 7.50
CA ILE A 243 9.50 5.21 7.44
C ILE A 243 10.22 5.16 8.80
N PRO A 244 10.38 6.28 9.55
CA PRO A 244 10.94 6.21 10.90
C PRO A 244 10.12 5.32 11.84
N PHE A 245 8.79 5.28 11.69
CA PHE A 245 7.92 4.42 12.47
C PHE A 245 8.17 2.93 12.19
N LEU A 246 8.29 2.53 10.91
CA LEU A 246 8.67 1.16 10.54
C LEU A 246 10.07 0.80 11.09
N ALA A 247 11.03 1.73 10.99
CA ALA A 247 12.37 1.52 11.55
C ALA A 247 12.36 1.30 13.06
N GLN A 248 11.56 2.07 13.78
CA GLN A 248 11.36 1.89 15.22
C GLN A 248 10.77 0.50 15.51
N LEU A 249 9.65 0.13 14.87
CA LEU A 249 8.98 -1.14 15.12
C LEU A 249 9.89 -2.34 14.84
N PHE A 250 10.59 -2.32 13.71
CA PHE A 250 11.53 -3.39 13.33
C PHE A 250 12.67 -3.50 14.35
N SER A 251 13.28 -2.38 14.74
CA SER A 251 14.34 -2.36 15.75
C SER A 251 13.85 -2.87 17.11
N GLU A 252 12.62 -2.53 17.52
CA GLU A 252 12.05 -3.03 18.77
C GLU A 252 11.85 -4.54 18.73
N ARG A 253 11.29 -5.10 17.65
CA ARG A 253 11.09 -6.55 17.51
C ARG A 253 12.40 -7.30 17.45
N PHE A 254 13.36 -6.77 16.71
CA PHE A 254 14.69 -7.34 16.63
C PHE A 254 15.42 -7.31 17.99
N ALA A 255 15.29 -6.22 18.76
CA ALA A 255 15.83 -6.16 20.12
C ALA A 255 15.16 -7.18 21.06
N ARG A 256 13.84 -7.36 20.98
CA ARG A 256 13.12 -8.39 21.75
C ARG A 256 13.62 -9.80 21.42
N LEU A 257 13.88 -10.09 20.15
CA LEU A 257 14.40 -11.37 19.71
C LEU A 257 15.80 -11.66 20.28
N ASN A 258 16.64 -10.63 20.38
CA ASN A 258 18.01 -10.75 20.92
C ASN A 258 18.07 -10.78 22.46
N GLN A 259 17.12 -10.15 23.17
CA GLN A 259 17.13 -10.08 24.65
C GLN A 259 16.55 -11.33 25.32
N ARG A 260 15.74 -12.12 24.60
CA ARG A 260 15.11 -13.33 25.14
C ARG A 260 16.11 -14.48 25.17
N ASN A 261 16.81 -14.62 26.31
CA ASN A 261 17.78 -15.69 26.63
C ASN A 261 17.15 -17.10 26.73
N GLY A 262 16.39 -17.54 25.72
CA GLY A 262 15.85 -18.90 25.62
C GLY A 262 14.67 -19.23 26.56
N GLU A 263 14.22 -18.32 27.41
CA GLU A 263 13.13 -18.56 28.37
C GLU A 263 11.71 -18.28 27.83
N SER A 264 11.57 -17.49 26.76
CA SER A 264 10.26 -17.19 26.17
C SER A 264 10.20 -17.53 24.69
N ASP A 265 9.05 -18.04 24.29
CA ASP A 265 8.74 -18.43 22.92
C ASP A 265 8.85 -17.22 21.97
N PRO A 266 9.70 -17.28 20.92
CA PRO A 266 9.85 -16.19 19.96
C PRO A 266 8.71 -16.11 18.93
N THR A 267 7.81 -17.10 18.86
CA THR A 267 6.84 -17.28 17.76
C THR A 267 6.04 -16.01 17.44
N GLN A 268 5.42 -15.36 18.43
CA GLN A 268 4.71 -14.09 18.20
C GLN A 268 5.60 -12.99 17.61
N THR A 269 6.83 -12.84 18.12
CA THR A 269 7.77 -11.84 17.61
C THR A 269 8.25 -12.17 16.20
N LEU A 270 8.35 -13.45 15.85
CA LEU A 270 8.69 -13.89 14.50
C LEU A 270 7.54 -13.63 13.52
N GLU A 271 6.28 -13.85 13.91
CA GLU A 271 5.11 -13.50 13.09
C GLU A 271 4.99 -11.98 12.88
N GLU A 272 5.24 -11.18 13.92
CA GLU A 272 5.32 -9.72 13.80
C GLU A 272 6.44 -9.28 12.85
N LEU A 273 7.63 -9.91 12.93
CA LEU A 273 8.75 -9.62 12.05
C LEU A 273 8.47 -10.03 10.61
N TYR A 274 7.85 -11.20 10.40
CA TYR A 274 7.42 -11.68 9.09
C TYR A 274 6.49 -10.65 8.42
N TRP A 275 5.45 -10.19 9.11
CA TRP A 275 4.54 -9.19 8.55
C TRP A 275 5.23 -7.84 8.30
N LEU A 276 6.11 -7.40 9.22
CA LEU A 276 6.90 -6.18 9.04
C LEU A 276 7.83 -6.24 7.83
N LEU A 277 8.45 -7.39 7.56
CA LEU A 277 9.29 -7.59 6.37
C LEU A 277 8.47 -7.39 5.10
N LEU A 278 7.27 -8.00 5.03
CA LEU A 278 6.40 -7.90 3.86
C LEU A 278 5.98 -6.45 3.59
N VAL A 279 5.36 -5.78 4.56
CA VAL A 279 4.89 -4.39 4.37
C VAL A 279 6.06 -3.45 4.09
N THR A 280 7.21 -3.63 4.76
CA THR A 280 8.35 -2.73 4.57
C THR A 280 8.96 -2.91 3.19
N SER A 281 9.01 -4.13 2.65
CA SER A 281 9.45 -4.39 1.28
C SER A 281 8.61 -3.60 0.27
N HIS A 282 7.27 -3.70 0.35
CA HIS A 282 6.39 -2.92 -0.52
C HIS A 282 6.57 -1.42 -0.31
N VAL A 283 6.75 -0.95 0.93
CA VAL A 283 6.96 0.48 1.19
C VAL A 283 8.26 0.99 0.56
N LEU A 284 9.34 0.20 0.62
CA LEU A 284 10.67 0.59 0.15
C LEU A 284 10.92 0.37 -1.34
N THR A 285 10.12 -0.43 -2.03
CA THR A 285 10.37 -0.84 -3.42
C THR A 285 9.09 -0.83 -4.26
N ASP A 286 9.14 -0.41 -5.52
CA ASP A 286 8.00 -0.49 -6.44
C ASP A 286 7.74 -1.93 -6.89
N SER A 287 6.50 -2.24 -7.28
CA SER A 287 6.14 -3.48 -7.97
C SER A 287 6.51 -3.33 -9.46
N GLY A 288 7.15 -4.35 -10.04
CA GLY A 288 7.52 -4.33 -11.44
C GLY A 288 7.83 -5.74 -11.92
N GLU A 289 6.79 -6.45 -12.33
CA GLU A 289 6.97 -7.60 -13.21
C GLU A 289 7.31 -7.07 -14.61
N GLY A 290 8.49 -7.41 -15.12
CA GLY A 290 8.90 -7.09 -16.49
C GLY A 290 9.44 -5.67 -16.74
N GLU A 291 9.56 -4.82 -15.71
CA GLU A 291 10.16 -3.48 -15.80
C GLU A 291 11.34 -3.29 -14.83
N THR A 292 12.17 -2.28 -15.07
CA THR A 292 13.25 -1.93 -14.14
C THR A 292 12.67 -1.29 -12.88
N LEU A 293 12.86 -1.92 -11.72
CA LEU A 293 12.43 -1.37 -10.44
C LEU A 293 13.14 -0.05 -10.14
N LEU A 294 12.37 0.97 -9.77
CA LEU A 294 12.87 2.28 -9.38
C LEU A 294 12.70 2.50 -7.89
N ILE A 295 13.54 3.38 -7.32
CA ILE A 295 13.31 3.89 -5.98
C ILE A 295 12.03 4.74 -6.03
N PRO A 296 11.00 4.47 -5.18
CA PRO A 296 9.77 5.24 -5.21
C PRO A 296 10.03 6.74 -5.01
N GLU A 297 9.41 7.60 -5.83
CA GLU A 297 9.70 9.06 -5.85
C GLU A 297 9.47 9.72 -4.48
N ALA A 298 8.43 9.28 -3.75
CA ALA A 298 8.13 9.77 -2.41
C ALA A 298 9.29 9.56 -1.41
N LEU A 299 10.08 8.50 -1.58
CA LEU A 299 11.26 8.25 -0.75
C LEU A 299 12.43 9.14 -1.15
N GLN A 300 12.58 9.44 -2.45
CA GLN A 300 13.60 10.33 -2.99
C GLN A 300 13.37 11.80 -2.60
N ALA A 301 12.10 12.22 -2.53
CA ALA A 301 11.72 13.59 -2.18
C ALA A 301 11.46 13.81 -0.67
N GLY A 302 11.17 12.74 0.08
CA GLY A 302 10.63 12.83 1.45
C GLY A 302 11.60 13.31 2.54
N PHE A 303 12.91 13.35 2.28
CA PHE A 303 13.93 13.62 3.30
C PHE A 303 14.95 14.72 2.90
N PRO A 304 14.52 15.91 2.46
CA PRO A 304 15.39 16.92 1.86
C PRO A 304 16.44 17.51 2.81
N ASN A 305 16.26 17.32 4.13
CA ASN A 305 17.12 17.87 5.17
C ASN A 305 18.19 16.87 5.65
N VAL A 306 18.21 15.64 5.13
CA VAL A 306 19.18 14.62 5.54
C VAL A 306 20.42 14.69 4.65
N ILE A 307 21.57 14.91 5.29
CA ILE A 307 22.87 15.10 4.62
C ILE A 307 23.70 13.81 4.62
N GLU A 308 23.61 13.00 5.68
CA GLU A 308 24.42 11.79 5.82
C GLU A 308 23.59 10.52 5.63
N ALA A 309 24.12 9.56 4.87
CA ALA A 309 23.41 8.31 4.57
C ALA A 309 23.04 7.53 5.83
N ALA A 310 23.90 7.55 6.86
CA ALA A 310 23.67 6.89 8.13
C ALA A 310 22.41 7.40 8.88
N HIS A 311 22.02 8.65 8.64
CA HIS A 311 20.86 9.29 9.26
C HIS A 311 19.60 9.24 8.39
N HIS A 312 19.69 8.70 7.17
CA HIS A 312 18.56 8.64 6.25
C HIS A 312 17.62 7.47 6.64
N PRO A 313 16.34 7.72 6.98
CA PRO A 313 15.47 6.67 7.54
C PRO A 313 15.32 5.43 6.66
N VAL A 314 15.23 5.60 5.33
CA VAL A 314 15.20 4.49 4.36
C VAL A 314 16.48 3.65 4.41
N VAL A 315 17.65 4.30 4.54
CA VAL A 315 18.96 3.65 4.59
C VAL A 315 19.10 2.90 5.92
N THR A 316 18.76 3.55 7.04
CA THR A 316 18.78 2.93 8.37
C THR A 316 17.86 1.70 8.43
N LEU A 317 16.64 1.80 7.90
CA LEU A 317 15.69 0.68 7.84
C LEU A 317 16.19 -0.45 6.95
N SER A 318 16.69 -0.13 5.75
CA SER A 318 17.29 -1.10 4.82
C SER A 318 18.40 -1.90 5.49
N TRP A 319 19.36 -1.22 6.13
CA TRP A 319 20.47 -1.90 6.80
C TRP A 319 20.02 -2.69 8.02
N SER A 320 19.00 -2.24 8.75
CA SER A 320 18.43 -3.00 9.87
C SER A 320 17.88 -4.35 9.41
N ILE A 321 17.12 -4.35 8.30
CA ILE A 321 16.56 -5.58 7.72
C ILE A 321 17.66 -6.46 7.15
N ILE A 322 18.59 -5.90 6.37
CA ILE A 322 19.75 -6.63 5.82
C ILE A 322 20.56 -7.32 6.92
N ASN A 323 20.83 -6.61 8.03
CA ASN A 323 21.58 -7.18 9.15
C ASN A 323 20.80 -8.29 9.88
N PHE A 324 19.47 -8.17 9.97
CA PHE A 324 18.61 -9.25 10.44
C PHE A 324 18.70 -10.46 9.51
N SER A 325 18.50 -10.26 8.21
CA SER A 325 18.55 -11.32 7.19
C SER A 325 19.88 -12.07 7.21
N ARG A 326 21.00 -11.36 7.40
CA ARG A 326 22.34 -11.97 7.49
C ARG A 326 22.46 -12.99 8.64
N GLN A 327 21.67 -12.88 9.70
CA GLN A 327 21.74 -13.81 10.82
C GLN A 327 21.34 -15.24 10.46
N CYS A 328 20.57 -15.45 9.37
CA CYS A 328 20.22 -16.79 8.92
C CYS A 328 21.45 -17.61 8.47
N LEU A 329 22.58 -16.96 8.18
CA LEU A 329 23.82 -17.66 7.85
C LEU A 329 24.43 -18.39 9.06
N ASP A 330 24.14 -17.94 10.29
CA ASP A 330 24.56 -18.65 11.50
C ASP A 330 23.67 -19.89 11.72
N PRO A 331 24.23 -21.11 11.78
CA PRO A 331 23.42 -22.32 11.91
C PRO A 331 22.59 -22.40 13.21
N GLY A 332 23.10 -21.84 14.31
CA GLY A 332 22.42 -21.86 15.60
C GLY A 332 21.24 -20.88 15.64
N ILE A 333 21.43 -19.68 15.11
CA ILE A 333 20.36 -18.68 15.00
C ILE A 333 19.31 -19.15 13.98
N ARG A 334 19.75 -19.68 12.82
CA ARG A 334 18.85 -20.20 11.78
C ARG A 334 17.91 -21.26 12.32
N ALA A 335 18.44 -22.29 12.96
CA ALA A 335 17.65 -23.38 13.50
C ALA A 335 16.63 -22.92 14.56
N LYS A 336 16.86 -21.77 15.19
CA LYS A 336 16.00 -21.23 16.24
C LYS A 336 14.91 -20.28 15.71
N TYR A 337 15.21 -19.47 14.70
CA TYR A 337 14.35 -18.34 14.32
C TYR A 337 13.89 -18.33 12.86
N PHE A 338 14.61 -18.97 11.95
CA PHE A 338 14.35 -18.85 10.52
C PHE A 338 13.61 -20.07 9.99
N SER A 339 12.27 -20.03 10.09
CA SER A 339 11.38 -21.00 9.44
C SER A 339 11.42 -20.85 7.89
N PRO A 340 10.96 -21.85 7.12
CA PRO A 340 10.86 -21.73 5.66
C PRO A 340 10.10 -20.46 5.22
N ARG A 341 8.94 -20.21 5.83
CA ARG A 341 8.11 -19.02 5.58
C ARG A 341 8.81 -17.71 5.89
N LEU A 342 9.58 -17.64 6.98
CA LEU A 342 10.37 -16.44 7.28
C LEU A 342 11.53 -16.27 6.30
N MET A 343 12.14 -17.37 5.86
CA MET A 343 13.18 -17.30 4.82
C MET A 343 12.64 -16.82 3.49
N GLU A 344 11.43 -17.22 3.10
CA GLU A 344 10.77 -16.72 1.90
C GLU A 344 10.63 -15.20 1.95
N ALA A 345 10.10 -14.65 3.06
CA ALA A 345 9.97 -13.20 3.23
C ALA A 345 11.34 -12.47 3.21
N VAL A 346 12.39 -13.09 3.76
CA VAL A 346 13.76 -12.55 3.71
C VAL A 346 14.28 -12.52 2.27
N ILE A 347 14.15 -13.62 1.54
CA ILE A 347 14.59 -13.74 0.14
C ILE A 347 13.83 -12.75 -0.74
N TRP A 348 12.51 -12.69 -0.57
CA TRP A 348 11.64 -11.80 -1.31
C TRP A 348 11.99 -10.32 -1.07
N PHE A 349 12.22 -9.93 0.19
CA PHE A 349 12.73 -8.59 0.50
C PHE A 349 14.09 -8.31 -0.18
N LEU A 350 15.05 -9.23 -0.04
CA LEU A 350 16.40 -9.03 -0.58
C LEU A 350 16.40 -8.94 -2.10
N ALA A 351 15.61 -9.76 -2.80
CA ALA A 351 15.46 -9.73 -4.24
C ALA A 351 14.99 -8.35 -4.73
N ARG A 352 13.90 -7.85 -4.14
CA ARG A 352 13.33 -6.54 -4.46
C ARG A 352 14.27 -5.39 -4.10
N TRP A 353 14.95 -5.51 -2.96
CA TRP A 353 15.91 -4.51 -2.51
C TRP A 353 17.12 -4.42 -3.47
N VAL A 354 17.70 -5.56 -3.85
CA VAL A 354 18.81 -5.61 -4.83
C VAL A 354 18.37 -5.02 -6.16
N ALA A 355 17.21 -5.41 -6.67
CA ALA A 355 16.68 -4.90 -7.93
C ALA A 355 16.40 -3.37 -7.90
N THR A 356 16.05 -2.80 -6.75
CA THR A 356 15.73 -1.37 -6.60
C THR A 356 16.95 -0.50 -6.29
N TYR A 357 17.86 -0.98 -5.44
CA TYR A 357 18.93 -0.17 -4.85
C TYR A 357 20.35 -0.55 -5.33
N LEU A 358 20.53 -1.74 -5.91
CA LEU A 358 21.81 -2.15 -6.52
C LEU A 358 21.79 -2.07 -8.03
N VAL A 359 20.74 -2.53 -8.72
CA VAL A 359 20.71 -2.49 -10.20
C VAL A 359 20.65 -1.03 -10.65
N PRO A 360 21.71 -0.48 -11.29
CA PRO A 360 21.68 0.89 -11.74
C PRO A 360 20.73 1.00 -12.93
N LEU A 361 19.84 1.99 -12.91
CA LEU A 361 19.36 2.57 -14.17
C LEU A 361 20.59 3.00 -14.97
N ASP A 362 20.79 2.34 -16.11
CA ASP A 362 21.85 2.58 -17.08
C ASP A 362 22.26 4.07 -17.18
N VAL A 363 23.55 4.33 -16.92
CA VAL A 363 24.48 4.93 -17.91
C VAL A 363 23.98 6.18 -18.67
N SER A 364 23.14 7.01 -18.02
CA SER A 364 22.87 8.41 -18.42
C SER A 364 23.56 9.40 -17.48
N ARG A 365 24.42 8.92 -16.58
CA ARG A 365 25.37 9.73 -15.80
C ARG A 365 26.38 10.38 -16.74
N GLY A 366 26.05 11.58 -17.21
CA GLY A 366 27.04 12.43 -17.90
C GLY A 366 26.47 13.62 -18.68
N LYS A 367 25.20 13.62 -19.08
CA LYS A 367 24.67 14.69 -19.95
C LYS A 367 23.43 15.44 -19.47
N VAL A 368 22.64 14.93 -18.52
CA VAL A 368 21.46 15.69 -18.02
C VAL A 368 21.81 16.60 -16.83
N SER A 369 22.95 16.37 -16.17
CA SER A 369 23.35 17.14 -14.98
C SER A 369 24.03 18.50 -15.25
N ARG A 370 24.03 19.00 -16.50
CA ARG A 370 24.63 20.32 -16.82
C ARG A 370 23.63 21.43 -17.12
N GLU A 371 22.32 21.17 -17.15
CA GLU A 371 21.34 22.21 -17.52
C GLU A 371 20.17 22.43 -16.53
N ILE A 372 20.18 21.81 -15.35
CA ILE A 372 19.21 22.11 -14.27
C ILE A 372 19.90 22.71 -13.04
N ASP A 373 21.00 23.44 -13.26
CA ASP A 373 21.51 24.41 -12.28
C ASP A 373 20.77 25.73 -12.50
N ASN A 374 19.47 25.77 -12.18
CA ASN A 374 18.81 27.04 -11.90
C ASN A 374 17.53 26.88 -11.06
N VAL A 375 17.63 27.42 -9.84
CA VAL A 375 16.57 27.91 -8.96
C VAL A 375 15.77 26.85 -8.17
N GLY A 376 16.21 26.58 -6.93
CA GLY A 376 15.29 26.37 -5.79
C GLY A 376 15.21 24.99 -5.10
N THR A 377 15.88 23.94 -5.57
CA THR A 377 15.61 22.53 -5.13
C THR A 377 16.85 21.75 -4.63
N ASN A 378 17.81 22.41 -3.98
CA ASN A 378 19.06 21.73 -3.55
C ASN A 378 18.86 20.57 -2.55
N GLY A 379 17.84 20.63 -1.68
CA GLY A 379 17.63 19.61 -0.63
C GLY A 379 17.07 18.28 -1.14
N SER A 380 16.02 18.31 -1.98
CA SER A 380 15.44 17.09 -2.57
C SER A 380 16.41 16.41 -3.54
N GLN A 381 17.18 17.19 -4.31
CA GLN A 381 18.23 16.65 -5.17
C GLN A 381 19.35 15.95 -4.38
N HIS A 382 19.64 16.41 -3.15
CA HIS A 382 20.63 15.78 -2.29
C HIS A 382 20.14 14.43 -1.75
N SER A 383 18.93 14.38 -1.15
CA SER A 383 18.32 13.13 -0.66
C SER A 383 18.22 12.08 -1.77
N ARG A 384 17.79 12.49 -2.97
CA ARG A 384 17.78 11.66 -4.17
C ARG A 384 19.16 11.09 -4.51
N LYS A 385 20.21 11.93 -4.57
CA LYS A 385 21.57 11.46 -4.89
C LYS A 385 22.06 10.44 -3.87
N LEU A 386 21.86 10.72 -2.59
CA LEU A 386 22.25 9.84 -1.47
C LEU A 386 21.55 8.48 -1.55
N LEU A 387 20.24 8.45 -1.80
CA LEU A 387 19.51 7.18 -1.96
C LEU A 387 19.95 6.36 -3.18
N ASN A 388 20.40 7.02 -4.25
CA ASN A 388 20.92 6.35 -5.44
C ASN A 388 22.39 5.90 -5.30
N SER A 389 23.10 6.27 -4.23
CA SER A 389 24.52 5.93 -4.05
C SER A 389 24.85 5.15 -2.79
N PHE A 390 24.01 5.18 -1.74
CA PHE A 390 24.39 4.67 -0.41
C PHE A 390 24.79 3.19 -0.41
N ALA A 391 24.19 2.37 -1.27
CA ALA A 391 24.54 0.97 -1.38
C ALA A 391 25.92 0.77 -2.02
N TRP A 392 26.37 1.70 -2.87
CA TRP A 392 27.68 1.64 -3.53
C TRP A 392 28.80 2.31 -2.72
N GLU A 393 28.47 3.06 -1.68
CA GLU A 393 29.45 3.63 -0.76
C GLU A 393 30.16 2.53 0.02
N ASN A 394 31.50 2.59 0.10
CA ASN A 394 32.34 1.65 0.85
C ASN A 394 32.13 0.16 0.51
N ASN A 395 31.82 -0.16 -0.75
CA ASN A 395 31.56 -1.51 -1.26
C ASN A 395 30.46 -2.28 -0.49
N GLN A 396 29.54 -1.59 0.19
CA GLN A 396 28.50 -2.27 0.96
C GLN A 396 27.58 -3.11 0.08
N GLY A 397 27.31 -2.68 -1.16
CA GLY A 397 26.45 -3.37 -2.11
C GLY A 397 27.05 -4.65 -2.65
N GLU A 398 28.38 -4.71 -2.80
CA GLU A 398 29.09 -5.94 -3.15
C GLU A 398 28.98 -6.97 -2.01
N LEU A 399 29.16 -6.51 -0.76
CA LEU A 399 28.93 -7.36 0.42
C LEU A 399 27.48 -7.85 0.51
N VAL A 400 26.52 -7.02 0.09
CA VAL A 400 25.10 -7.41 0.00
C VAL A 400 24.90 -8.53 -0.99
N LEU A 401 25.41 -8.37 -2.20
CA LEU A 401 25.31 -9.38 -3.23
C LEU A 401 25.93 -10.72 -2.77
N ASP A 402 27.08 -10.67 -2.08
CA ASP A 402 27.75 -11.86 -1.58
C ASP A 402 26.91 -12.62 -0.56
N PHE A 403 26.34 -11.94 0.44
CA PHE A 403 25.48 -12.65 1.39
C PHE A 403 24.16 -13.08 0.77
N VAL A 404 23.60 -12.34 -0.20
CA VAL A 404 22.38 -12.74 -0.91
C VAL A 404 22.58 -14.09 -1.60
N VAL A 405 23.69 -14.24 -2.34
CA VAL A 405 24.06 -15.53 -2.98
C VAL A 405 24.24 -16.64 -1.94
N LEU A 406 24.87 -16.35 -0.79
CA LEU A 406 25.02 -17.33 0.28
C LEU A 406 23.68 -17.75 0.89
N ILE A 407 22.75 -16.81 1.06
CA ILE A 407 21.41 -17.06 1.59
C ILE A 407 20.60 -17.92 0.60
N SER A 408 20.67 -17.65 -0.70
CA SER A 408 20.06 -18.49 -1.72
C SER A 408 20.59 -19.91 -1.71
N MET A 409 21.92 -20.07 -1.77
CA MET A 409 22.55 -21.39 -1.70
C MET A 409 22.15 -22.13 -0.42
N LEU A 410 22.01 -21.41 0.69
CA LEU A 410 21.54 -21.96 1.95
C LEU A 410 20.08 -22.41 1.90
N ALA A 411 19.19 -21.63 1.29
CA ALA A 411 17.79 -21.96 1.10
C ALA A 411 17.63 -23.26 0.30
N LEU A 412 18.32 -23.36 -0.84
CA LEU A 412 18.32 -24.55 -1.71
C LEU A 412 18.88 -25.81 -1.04
N THR A 413 19.84 -25.66 -0.13
CA THR A 413 20.54 -26.81 0.48
C THR A 413 19.96 -27.25 1.81
N THR A 414 19.44 -26.33 2.62
CA THR A 414 19.00 -26.61 4.00
C THR A 414 17.50 -26.91 4.07
N TYR A 415 16.70 -26.31 3.18
CA TYR A 415 15.24 -26.43 3.18
C TYR A 415 14.78 -27.29 1.98
N GLN A 416 15.31 -28.52 1.91
CA GLN A 416 14.95 -29.46 0.85
C GLN A 416 13.51 -29.94 1.00
N GLY A 417 12.69 -29.74 -0.05
CA GLY A 417 11.27 -30.11 -0.08
C GLY A 417 10.31 -28.93 0.10
N GLU A 418 10.83 -27.74 0.44
CA GLU A 418 10.05 -26.50 0.54
C GLU A 418 9.91 -25.87 -0.85
N ASN A 419 8.97 -26.37 -1.66
CA ASN A 419 8.85 -25.99 -3.08
C ASN A 419 8.62 -24.49 -3.30
N GLU A 420 7.86 -23.82 -2.43
CA GLU A 420 7.58 -22.37 -2.52
C GLU A 420 8.83 -21.53 -2.25
N LEU A 421 9.60 -21.89 -1.23
CA LEU A 421 10.88 -21.26 -0.91
C LEU A 421 11.90 -21.49 -2.03
N GLN A 422 11.91 -22.68 -2.63
CA GLN A 422 12.80 -22.99 -3.75
C GLN A 422 12.41 -22.23 -5.02
N PHE A 423 11.10 -22.06 -5.28
CA PHE A 423 10.60 -21.29 -6.41
C PHE A 423 10.97 -19.80 -6.29
N THR A 424 10.68 -19.18 -5.14
CA THR A 424 11.05 -17.78 -4.86
C THR A 424 12.56 -17.53 -4.94
N ASP A 425 13.37 -18.52 -4.55
CA ASP A 425 14.82 -18.41 -4.67
C ASP A 425 15.33 -18.61 -6.10
N THR A 426 14.64 -19.40 -6.94
CA THR A 426 15.00 -19.55 -8.36
C THR A 426 14.74 -18.30 -9.21
N ASP A 427 13.86 -17.40 -8.78
CA ASP A 427 13.63 -16.10 -9.45
C ASP A 427 14.67 -15.04 -9.04
N MET A 428 15.31 -15.20 -7.88
CA MET A 428 16.38 -14.31 -7.39
C MET A 428 17.66 -14.24 -8.26
N PRO A 429 18.18 -15.34 -8.86
CA PRO A 429 19.37 -15.29 -9.70
C PRO A 429 19.22 -14.47 -10.98
N GLU A 430 18.00 -14.25 -11.50
CA GLU A 430 17.80 -13.33 -12.63
C GLU A 430 18.16 -11.88 -12.22
N ALA A 431 17.66 -11.40 -11.07
CA ALA A 431 17.97 -10.06 -10.56
C ALA A 431 19.46 -9.85 -10.24
N THR A 432 20.14 -10.88 -9.69
CA THR A 432 21.58 -10.78 -9.38
C THR A 432 22.48 -10.89 -10.62
N CYS A 433 22.09 -11.66 -11.65
CA CYS A 433 22.82 -11.75 -12.91
C CYS A 433 22.81 -10.42 -13.69
N TYR A 434 21.69 -9.70 -13.71
CA TYR A 434 21.62 -8.36 -14.32
C TYR A 434 22.47 -7.32 -13.57
N SER A 435 22.59 -7.44 -12.24
CA SER A 435 23.37 -6.49 -11.42
C SER A 435 24.89 -6.59 -11.57
N ARG A 436 25.42 -7.74 -12.01
CA ARG A 436 26.87 -7.99 -12.19
C ARG A 436 27.43 -7.52 -13.53
N SER A 437 26.62 -7.06 -14.49
CA SER A 437 27.08 -6.72 -15.84
C SER A 437 27.27 -5.23 -16.21
N PRO A 438 27.92 -4.35 -15.41
CA PRO A 438 28.39 -3.09 -15.98
C PRO A 438 29.77 -3.19 -16.66
N GLU A 439 30.75 -3.92 -16.10
CA GLU A 439 32.13 -3.91 -16.62
C GLU A 439 32.90 -5.19 -16.27
N THR A 440 32.65 -6.30 -16.96
CA THR A 440 33.66 -7.38 -17.06
C THR A 440 33.36 -8.24 -18.29
N HIS A 441 33.93 -7.85 -19.43
CA HIS A 441 34.17 -8.78 -20.51
C HIS A 441 35.20 -9.83 -20.03
N MET A 442 34.72 -10.94 -19.47
CA MET A 442 35.45 -12.21 -19.56
C MET A 442 34.44 -13.36 -19.57
N HIS A 443 34.51 -14.13 -20.65
CA HIS A 443 33.72 -15.33 -20.92
C HIS A 443 33.55 -16.23 -19.70
N LEU A 444 32.32 -16.35 -19.21
CA LEU A 444 31.82 -17.58 -18.60
C LEU A 444 30.47 -17.88 -19.26
N SER A 445 30.54 -18.84 -20.17
CA SER A 445 29.41 -19.48 -20.83
C SER A 445 28.43 -20.00 -19.77
N CYS A 446 27.25 -19.42 -19.73
CA CYS A 446 26.09 -19.97 -19.03
C CYS A 446 25.63 -21.22 -19.80
N SER A 447 26.17 -22.38 -19.44
CA SER A 447 25.68 -23.66 -19.93
C SER A 447 24.48 -24.06 -19.08
N THR A 448 23.29 -23.78 -19.62
CA THR A 448 22.05 -24.48 -19.29
C THR A 448 22.28 -25.99 -19.29
N GLY A 449 22.08 -26.64 -18.16
CA GLY A 449 22.17 -28.09 -18.08
C GLY A 449 22.24 -28.63 -16.66
N PHE A 450 21.16 -28.49 -15.90
CA PHE A 450 20.84 -29.42 -14.80
C PHE A 450 19.33 -29.44 -14.58
N MET A 451 18.64 -30.29 -15.36
CA MET A 451 17.44 -31.00 -14.94
C MET A 451 17.31 -32.25 -15.81
N ALA A 452 17.71 -33.38 -15.22
CA ALA A 452 17.17 -34.71 -15.41
C ALA A 452 17.17 -35.37 -14.03
#